data_AF-A0A3S1F496-F1
#
_entry.id   AF-A0A3S1F496-F1
#
_cell.length_a   1.000
_cell.length_b   1.000
_cell.length_c   1.000
_cell.angle_alpha   90.00
_cell.angle_beta   90.00
_cell.angle_gamma   90.00
#
_symmetry.space_group_name_H-M   'P 1'
#
loop_
_entity.id
_entity.type
_entity.pdbx_description
1 polymer ?
#
loop_
_entity_poly.entity_id
_entity_poly.type
_entity_poly.pdbx_seq_one_letter_code
_entity_poly.pdbx_strand_id
1 'polypeptide(L)' 'AYDFINSRLETDSGKYLIQAYGYGSSTSSAFAAVPKEELEKLQLPSDPEVMLKTTVFTGPMKQNDELAKMFEKVKAGG' A
#
# COMPACT_ATOMS: atom_id res chain seq x y z
N ALA A 1 -20.22 -11.01 4.98
CA ALA A 1 -19.17 -9.98 5.16
C ALA A 1 -17.87 -10.60 5.70
N TYR A 2 -17.93 -11.36 6.80
CA TYR A 2 -16.75 -12.02 7.37
C TYR A 2 -16.04 -12.99 6.41
N ASP A 3 -16.77 -13.78 5.63
CA ASP A 3 -16.14 -14.73 4.68
C ASP A 3 -15.28 -14.02 3.63
N PHE A 4 -15.74 -12.86 3.16
CA PHE A 4 -14.98 -12.04 2.23
C PHE A 4 -13.71 -11.47 2.89
N ILE A 5 -13.83 -10.97 4.13
CA ILE A 5 -12.66 -10.48 4.88
C ILE A 5 -11.65 -11.60 5.10
N ASN A 6 -12.11 -12.78 5.53
CA ASN A 6 -11.25 -13.95 5.73
C ASN A 6 -10.55 -14.34 4.42
N SER A 7 -11.29 -14.42 3.31
CA SER A 7 -10.71 -14.71 1.99
C SER A 7 -9.64 -13.70 1.58
N ARG A 8 -9.75 -12.44 2.02
CA ARG A 8 -8.79 -11.39 1.69
C ARG A 8 -7.50 -11.48 2.51
N LEU A 9 -7.55 -12.10 3.68
CA LEU A 9 -6.40 -12.35 4.55
C LEU A 9 -5.61 -13.61 4.18
N GLU A 10 -6.18 -14.48 3.34
CA GLU A 10 -5.49 -15.66 2.83
C GLU A 10 -4.21 -15.30 2.06
N THR A 11 -3.20 -16.15 2.18
CA THR A 11 -1.87 -15.94 1.59
C THR A 11 -1.94 -15.77 0.07
N ASP A 12 -2.73 -16.58 -0.61
CA ASP A 12 -2.85 -16.53 -2.08
C ASP A 12 -3.51 -15.25 -2.57
N SER A 13 -4.49 -14.72 -1.81
CA SER A 13 -5.13 -13.44 -2.10
C SER A 13 -4.14 -12.27 -1.98
N GLY A 14 -3.27 -12.30 -0.97
CA GLY A 14 -2.21 -11.31 -0.80
C GLY A 14 -1.12 -11.44 -1.87
N LYS A 15 -0.68 -12.67 -2.16
CA LYS A 15 0.31 -12.98 -3.20
C LYS A 15 -0.15 -12.50 -4.57
N TYR A 16 -1.41 -12.77 -4.93
CA TYR A 16 -1.99 -12.29 -6.17
C TYR A 16 -1.96 -10.75 -6.25
N LEU A 17 -2.25 -10.06 -5.15
CA LEU A 17 -2.22 -8.60 -5.10
C LEU A 17 -0.82 -8.04 -5.43
N ILE A 18 0.20 -8.64 -4.82
CA ILE A 18 1.60 -8.26 -5.01
C ILE A 18 2.01 -8.50 -6.45
N GLN A 19 1.77 -9.69 -6.99
CA GLN A 19 2.27 -10.08 -8.31
C GLN A 19 1.49 -9.44 -9.47
N ALA A 20 0.17 -9.28 -9.34
CA ALA A 20 -0.67 -8.75 -10.42
C ALA A 20 -0.67 -7.22 -10.47
N TYR A 21 -0.53 -6.55 -9.33
CA TYR A 21 -0.73 -5.10 -9.24
C TYR A 21 0.42 -4.34 -8.59
N GLY A 22 1.45 -5.02 -8.07
CA GLY A 22 2.57 -4.38 -7.38
C GLY A 22 2.21 -3.77 -6.02
N TYR A 23 1.01 -4.03 -5.49
CA TYR A 23 0.61 -3.55 -4.17
C TYR A 23 1.05 -4.50 -3.08
N GLY A 24 1.66 -3.97 -2.02
CA GLY A 24 1.92 -4.72 -0.79
C GLY A 24 0.63 -5.29 -0.18
N SER A 25 0.74 -6.45 0.47
CA SER A 25 -0.35 -7.07 1.24
C SER A 25 -0.33 -6.59 2.71
N SER A 26 -1.44 -6.74 3.42
CA SER A 26 -1.48 -6.53 4.88
C SER A 26 -1.03 -7.76 5.69
N THR A 27 -0.50 -8.80 5.02
CA THR A 27 -0.11 -10.09 5.63
C THR A 27 1.33 -10.44 5.30
N SER A 28 2.12 -10.80 6.32
CA SER A 28 3.51 -11.23 6.15
C SER A 28 3.62 -12.55 5.36
N SER A 29 2.64 -13.44 5.50
CA SER A 29 2.60 -14.72 4.77
C SER A 29 2.58 -14.52 3.25
N ALA A 30 1.92 -13.47 2.75
CA ALA A 30 1.89 -13.14 1.34
C ALA A 30 3.27 -12.71 0.81
N PHE A 31 4.00 -11.88 1.56
CA PHE A 31 5.37 -11.49 1.20
C PHE A 31 6.31 -12.70 1.20
N ALA A 32 6.19 -13.59 2.18
CA ALA A 32 6.97 -14.83 2.24
C ALA A 32 6.67 -15.80 1.08
N ALA A 33 5.48 -15.70 0.47
CA ALA A 33 5.05 -16.56 -0.63
C ALA A 33 5.42 -16.02 -2.04
N VAL A 34 6.01 -14.81 -2.11
CA VAL A 34 6.49 -14.19 -3.36
C VAL A 34 8.02 -14.29 -3.41
N PRO A 35 8.62 -14.68 -4.56
CA PRO A 35 10.06 -14.71 -4.73
C PRO A 35 10.71 -13.34 -4.46
N LYS A 36 11.87 -13.34 -3.81
CA LYS A 36 12.59 -12.10 -3.44
C LYS A 36 12.90 -11.24 -4.65
N GLU A 37 13.26 -11.86 -5.77
CA GLU A 37 13.60 -11.19 -7.02
C GLU A 37 12.40 -10.43 -7.59
N GLU A 38 11.18 -10.96 -7.46
CA GLU A 38 9.97 -10.28 -7.90
C GLU A 38 9.62 -9.11 -6.96
N LEU A 39 9.82 -9.29 -5.65
CA LEU A 39 9.63 -8.19 -4.68
C LEU A 39 10.60 -7.03 -4.95
N GLU A 40 11.87 -7.34 -5.22
CA GLU A 40 12.89 -6.34 -5.56
C GLU A 40 12.54 -5.58 -6.84
N LYS A 41 12.08 -6.29 -7.88
CA LYS A 41 11.60 -5.69 -9.13
C LYS A 41 10.41 -4.76 -8.92
N LEU A 42 9.52 -5.10 -7.98
CA LEU A 42 8.36 -4.29 -7.58
C LEU A 42 8.70 -3.18 -6.58
N GLN A 43 9.97 -3.05 -6.17
CA GLN A 43 10.43 -2.12 -5.13
C GLN A 43 9.71 -2.32 -3.78
N LEU A 44 9.37 -3.56 -3.47
CA LEU A 44 8.77 -3.96 -2.21
C LEU A 44 9.82 -4.67 -1.34
N PRO A 45 9.93 -4.36 -0.04
CA PRO A 45 10.79 -5.13 0.84
C PRO A 45 10.23 -6.53 1.04
N SER A 46 11.09 -7.50 1.33
CA SER A 46 10.66 -8.84 1.76
C SER A 46 10.00 -8.85 3.14
N ASP A 47 10.39 -7.90 4.00
CA ASP A 47 9.76 -7.67 5.29
C ASP A 47 8.90 -6.39 5.23
N PRO A 48 7.56 -6.51 5.31
CA PRO A 48 6.67 -5.35 5.28
C PRO A 48 6.89 -4.38 6.45
N GLU A 49 7.47 -4.79 7.58
CA GLU A 49 7.78 -3.88 8.68
C GLU A 49 8.79 -2.79 8.30
N VAL A 50 9.68 -3.08 7.34
CA VAL A 50 10.68 -2.12 6.87
C VAL A 50 10.00 -0.87 6.30
N MET A 51 8.92 -1.05 5.53
CA MET A 51 8.13 0.05 5.01
C MET A 51 7.30 0.73 6.10
N LEU A 52 6.69 -0.04 7.00
CA LEU A 52 5.83 0.52 8.06
C LEU A 52 6.61 1.43 9.01
N LYS A 53 7.91 1.16 9.26
CA LYS A 53 8.77 1.98 10.12
C LYS A 53 9.04 3.38 9.58
N THR A 54 8.96 3.57 8.27
CA THR A 54 9.28 4.85 7.59
C THR A 54 8.05 5.52 6.97
N THR A 55 6.93 4.81 6.90
CA THR A 55 5.69 5.32 6.29
C THR A 55 5.11 6.46 7.14
N VAL A 56 4.86 7.60 6.50
CA VAL A 56 4.10 8.70 7.09
C VAL A 56 2.61 8.43 6.86
N PHE A 57 1.87 8.20 7.94
CA PHE A 57 0.42 8.04 7.88
C PHE A 57 -0.28 9.39 7.94
N THR A 58 -1.25 9.60 7.06
CA THR A 58 -2.09 10.79 7.10
C THR A 58 -3.10 10.70 8.24
N GLY A 59 -3.39 11.84 8.87
CA GLY A 59 -4.42 11.98 9.89
C GLY A 59 -5.48 13.00 9.48
N PRO A 60 -6.49 13.26 10.34
CA PRO A 60 -7.49 14.29 10.08
C PRO A 60 -6.84 15.67 9.84
N MET A 61 -7.11 16.26 8.67
CA MET A 61 -6.54 17.56 8.27
C MET A 61 -7.49 18.70 8.63
N LYS A 62 -7.05 19.63 9.49
CA LYS A 62 -7.85 20.81 9.87
C LYS A 62 -7.89 21.88 8.78
N GLN A 63 -6.90 21.91 7.89
CA GLN A 63 -6.71 22.90 6.84
C GLN A 63 -7.08 22.37 5.44
N ASN A 64 -7.99 21.39 5.37
CA ASN A 64 -8.34 20.72 4.12
C ASN A 64 -8.77 21.71 3.01
N ASP A 65 -9.56 22.72 3.37
CA ASP A 65 -10.07 23.72 2.43
C ASP A 65 -8.96 24.61 1.84
N GLU A 66 -7.97 24.98 2.65
CA GLU A 66 -6.83 25.78 2.19
C GLU A 66 -5.91 24.94 1.28
N LEU A 67 -5.69 23.69 1.65
CA LEU A 67 -4.88 22.76 0.86
C LEU A 67 -5.53 22.46 -0.49
N ALA A 68 -6.86 22.32 -0.54
CA ALA A 68 -7.62 22.15 -1.77
C ALA A 68 -7.48 23.36 -2.70
N LYS A 69 -7.61 24.58 -2.18
CA LYS A 69 -7.40 25.81 -2.97
C LYS A 69 -5.98 25.91 -3.52
N MET A 70 -4.98 25.56 -2.71
CA MET A 70 -3.59 25.51 -3.14
C MET A 70 -3.40 24.48 -4.27
N PHE A 71 -3.99 23.29 -4.13
CA PHE A 71 -3.92 22.25 -5.15
C PHE A 71 -4.55 22.69 -6.49
N GLU A 72 -5.71 23.34 -6.47
CA GLU A 72 -6.34 23.88 -7.69
C GLU A 72 -5.47 24.95 -8.36
N LYS A 73 -4.87 25.85 -7.59
CA LYS A 73 -3.94 26.85 -8.11
C LYS A 73 -2.74 26.21 -8.81
N VAL A 74 -2.14 25.19 -8.20
CA VAL A 74 -1.00 24.44 -8.78
C VAL A 74 -1.40 23.75 -10.09
N LYS A 75 -2.58 23.10 -10.13
CA LYS A 75 -3.08 22.47 -11.37
C LYS A 75 -3.29 23.48 -12.51
N ALA A 76 -3.68 24.72 -12.19
CA ALA A 76 -3.89 25.78 -13.16
C ALA A 76 -2.58 26.37 -13.72
N GLY A 77 -1.41 25.91 -13.26
CA GLY A 77 -0.11 26.39 -13.71
C GLY A 77 0.54 27.41 -12.76
N GLY A 78 -0.07 27.68 -11.61
CA GLY A 78 0.46 28.59 -10.58
C GLY A 78 -0.14 29.99 -10.60
#